data_AF-A0A3M1E8F5-F1
#
_entry.id   AF-A0A3M1E8F5-F1
#
_cell.length_a   1.000
_cell.length_b   1.000
_cell.length_c   1.000
_cell.angle_alpha   90.00
_cell.angle_beta   90.00
_cell.angle_gamma   90.00
#
_symmetry.space_group_name_H-M   'P 1'
#
loop_
_entity.id
_entity.type
_entity.pdbx_description
1 polymer ?
#
loop_
_entity_poly.entity_id
_entity_poly.type
_entity_poly.pdbx_seq_one_letter_code
_entity_poly.pdbx_strand_id
1 'polypeptide(L)' 'IQAGVTYANRPQGATTGAWPGFQPFGGWKASGASGKNAGGPYYLQLYMHEQSQTIIR' A
#
# COMPACT_ATOMS: atom_id res chain seq x y z
N ILE A 1 5.14 -17.32 1.33
CA ILE A 1 6.11 -16.30 0.86
C ILE A 1 5.80 -14.96 1.51
N GLN A 2 6.79 -14.10 1.75
CA GLN A 2 6.58 -12.76 2.31
C GLN A 2 7.09 -11.72 1.30
N ALA A 3 6.17 -11.10 0.57
CA ALA A 3 6.46 -10.09 -0.45
C ALA A 3 5.35 -9.03 -0.40
N GLY A 4 5.70 -7.77 -0.71
CA GLY A 4 4.74 -6.67 -0.68
C GLY A 4 3.74 -6.69 -1.85
N VAL A 5 4.11 -7.31 -2.98
CA VAL A 5 3.21 -7.61 -4.11
C VAL A 5 3.61 -8.95 -4.70
N THR A 6 2.63 -9.77 -5.07
CA THR A 6 2.85 -11.06 -5.75
C THR A 6 2.04 -11.12 -7.02
N TYR A 7 2.63 -11.70 -8.05
CA TYR A 7 2.03 -11.83 -9.37
C TYR A 7 2.13 -13.28 -9.82
N ALA A 8 1.06 -13.81 -10.40
CA ALA A 8 1.01 -15.19 -10.89
C ALA A 8 0.35 -15.25 -12.27
N ASN A 9 0.89 -16.08 -13.16
CA ASN A 9 0.30 -16.48 -14.45
C ASN A 9 -0.28 -15.32 -15.28
N ARG A 10 0.50 -14.25 -15.47
CA ARG A 10 0.10 -13.03 -16.20
C ARG A 10 0.77 -12.94 -17.58
N PRO A 11 0.05 -12.48 -18.62
CA PRO A 11 0.56 -12.45 -20.00
C PRO A 11 1.63 -11.38 -20.23
N GLN A 12 1.68 -10.31 -19.42
CA GLN A 12 2.70 -9.27 -19.52
C GLN A 12 3.08 -8.71 -18.14
N GLY A 13 4.34 -8.30 -18.04
CA GLY A 13 4.90 -7.57 -16.90
C GLY A 13 5.19 -8.41 -15.67
N ALA A 14 5.55 -9.69 -15.79
CA ALA A 14 5.87 -10.65 -14.72
C ALA A 14 5.90 -10.14 -13.26
N THR A 15 6.79 -9.22 -12.88
CA THR A 15 6.86 -8.61 -11.53
C THR A 15 6.76 -7.08 -11.50
N THR A 16 6.51 -6.46 -12.66
CA THR A 16 6.56 -5.02 -12.89
C THR A 16 5.22 -4.48 -13.40
N GLY A 17 5.14 -3.17 -13.65
CA GLY A 17 3.97 -2.53 -14.24
C GLY A 17 2.76 -2.46 -13.30
N ALA A 18 3.01 -2.27 -12.00
CA ALA A 18 1.95 -2.04 -11.03
C ALA A 18 1.21 -0.73 -11.35
N TRP A 19 -0.12 -0.79 -11.45
CA TRP A 19 -0.94 0.38 -11.73
C TRP A 19 -1.63 0.91 -10.46
N PRO A 20 -1.64 2.23 -10.21
CA PRO A 20 -2.36 2.82 -9.08
C PRO A 20 -3.83 2.36 -9.03
N GLY A 21 -4.32 2.03 -7.84
CA GLY A 21 -5.68 1.52 -7.63
C GLY A 21 -5.87 0.02 -7.94
N PHE A 22 -5.02 -0.59 -8.76
CA PHE A 22 -5.15 -2.00 -9.14
C PHE A 22 -4.10 -2.89 -8.46
N GLN A 23 -2.87 -2.41 -8.37
CA GLN A 23 -1.80 -3.08 -7.64
C GLN A 23 -1.08 -2.08 -6.74
N PRO A 24 -1.58 -1.85 -5.51
CA PRO A 24 -0.86 -1.07 -4.53
C PRO A 24 0.56 -1.60 -4.38
N PHE A 25 1.55 -0.77 -4.74
CA PHE A 25 2.94 -1.20 -4.85
C PHE A 25 3.81 -0.76 -3.67
N GLY A 26 4.61 -1.68 -3.15
CA GLY A 26 5.47 -1.46 -1.99
C GLY A 26 6.07 -2.77 -1.51
N GLY A 27 6.95 -2.68 -0.52
CA GLY A 27 7.70 -3.83 0.00
C GLY A 27 7.45 -4.10 1.46
N TRP A 28 8.06 -5.19 1.93
CA TRP A 28 8.01 -5.69 3.30
C TRP A 28 9.44 -5.88 3.83
N LYS A 29 9.66 -5.79 5.15
CA LYS A 29 10.99 -5.83 5.78
C LYS A 29 11.93 -4.77 5.21
N ALA A 30 13.12 -5.15 4.71
CA ALA A 30 14.09 -4.23 4.13
C ALA A 30 13.62 -3.58 2.82
N SER A 31 12.55 -4.09 2.20
CA SER A 31 12.02 -3.55 0.93
C SER A 31 10.93 -2.49 1.12
N GLY A 32 10.53 -2.19 2.36
CA GLY A 32 9.54 -1.16 2.64
C GLY A 32 9.25 -1.03 4.14
N ALA A 33 9.16 0.22 4.62
CA ALA A 33 9.02 0.52 6.04
C ALA A 33 7.58 0.82 6.48
N SER A 34 6.71 1.26 5.55
CA SER A 34 5.37 1.73 5.89
C SER A 34 4.35 0.61 6.07
N GLY A 35 4.56 -0.55 5.45
CA GLY A 35 3.56 -1.62 5.35
C GLY A 35 2.29 -1.23 4.59
N LYS A 36 2.21 0.01 4.08
CA LYS A 36 1.09 0.56 3.31
C LYS A 36 1.62 0.97 1.95
N ASN A 37 1.24 0.18 0.95
CA ASN A 37 1.73 0.32 -0.41
C ASN A 37 1.17 1.57 -1.10
N ALA A 38 1.98 2.18 -1.97
CA ALA A 38 1.61 3.36 -2.75
C ALA A 38 0.51 3.05 -3.77
N GLY A 39 -0.36 4.03 -4.01
CA GLY A 39 -1.50 3.89 -4.91
C GLY A 39 -2.62 2.97 -4.39
N GLY A 40 -2.58 2.59 -3.11
CA GLY A 40 -3.64 1.84 -2.42
C GLY A 40 -4.46 2.66 -1.43
N PRO A 41 -5.56 2.10 -0.91
CA PRO A 41 -6.53 2.81 -0.07
C PRO A 41 -5.98 3.24 1.30
N TYR A 42 -4.84 2.70 1.72
CA TYR A 42 -4.23 2.96 3.02
C TYR A 42 -3.02 3.90 2.94
N TYR A 43 -2.67 4.37 1.75
CA TYR A 43 -1.47 5.18 1.56
C TYR A 43 -1.61 6.59 2.14
N LEU A 44 -2.78 7.22 1.95
CA LEU A 44 -3.02 8.60 2.35
C LEU A 44 -2.91 8.78 3.87
N GLN A 45 -3.40 7.81 4.65
CA GLN A 45 -3.39 7.83 6.11
C GLN A 45 -1.97 7.86 6.70
N LEU A 46 -0.92 7.53 5.94
CA LEU A 46 0.46 7.71 6.38
C LEU A 46 0.83 9.18 6.61
N TYR A 47 0.10 10.09 5.96
CA TYR A 47 0.37 11.52 5.94
C TYR A 47 -0.73 12.33 6.64
N MET A 48 -1.65 11.66 7.31
CA MET A 48 -2.72 12.28 8.10
C MET A 48 -2.49 12.01 9.59
N HIS A 49 -3.07 12.87 10.42
CA HIS A 49 -3.09 12.68 11.87
C HIS A 49 -4.54 12.47 12.32
N GLU A 50 -4.79 11.38 13.04
CA GLU A 50 -6.12 11.10 13.59
C GLU A 50 -6.43 12.10 14.72
N GLN A 51 -7.67 12.59 14.75
CA GLN A 51 -8.13 13.48 15.80
C GLN A 51 -9.57 13.14 16.17
N SER A 52 -9.81 12.84 17.44
CA SER A 52 -11.15 12.70 18.01
C SER A 52 -11.47 13.95 18.83
N GLN A 53 -12.58 14.61 18.53
CA GLN A 53 -13.05 15.78 19.26
C GLN A 53 -14.37 15.47 19.96
N THR A 54 -14.35 15.46 21.29
CA THR A 54 -15.54 15.27 22.14
C THR A 54 -16.00 16.62 22.66
N ILE A 55 -17.22 17.01 22.34
CA ILE A 55 -17.85 18.26 22.79
C ILE A 55 -18.96 17.90 23.79
N ILE A 56 -18.77 18.26 25.05
CA ILE A 56 -19.79 18.15 26.10
C ILE A 56 -20.52 19.49 26.17
N ARG A 57 -21.86 19.47 26.10
CA ARG A 57 -22.73 20.64 26.27
C ARG A 57 -23.22 20.76 27.70
#